data_AF-X1D3X3-F1
#
_entry.id   AF-X1D3X3-F1
#
_cell.length_a   1.000
_cell.length_b   1.000
_cell.length_c   1.000
_cell.angle_alpha   90.00
_cell.angle_beta   90.00
_cell.angle_gamma   90.00
#
_symmetry.space_group_name_H-M   'P 1'
#
loop_
_entity.id
_entity.type
_entity.pdbx_description
1 polymer ?
#
loop_
_entity_poly.entity_id
_entity_poly.type
_entity_poly.pdbx_seq_one_letter_code
_entity_poly.pdbx_strand_id
1 'polypeptide(L)'
;TQFVQTLTPENTQSAANCDQASPGVPIDVTIPDDTILRPGEAFIKTWRLKNIGTCTWNSEYALVWFSGEQLDANPTVPLSGTTAPGQPVDLSVEMKAPETPGTYQGWWKLRNPSGSLFGIGPNNDSGFWVRIIVEGTP
;
A
#
# COMPACT_ATOMS: atom_id res chain seq x y z
N THR A 1 -50.41 0.72 -17.61
CA THR A 1 -49.55 1.61 -16.79
C THR A 1 -48.12 1.20 -17.02
N GLN A 2 -47.38 1.93 -17.86
CA GLN A 2 -45.95 1.67 -18.11
C GLN A 2 -45.14 2.50 -17.12
N PHE A 3 -44.25 1.85 -16.37
CA PHE A 3 -43.28 2.53 -15.53
C PHE A 3 -42.13 3.01 -16.42
N VAL A 4 -41.97 4.33 -16.55
CA VAL A 4 -40.80 4.92 -17.19
C VAL A 4 -39.71 4.98 -16.12
N GLN A 5 -38.71 4.10 -16.22
CA GLN A 5 -37.46 4.25 -15.45
C GLN A 5 -36.62 5.33 -16.14
N THR A 6 -36.59 6.52 -15.55
CA THR A 6 -35.60 7.55 -15.85
C THR A 6 -34.25 7.08 -15.33
N LEU A 7 -33.40 6.57 -16.22
CA LEU A 7 -31.98 6.35 -15.94
C LEU A 7 -31.27 7.71 -15.97
N THR A 8 -31.02 8.29 -14.81
CA THR A 8 -29.98 9.32 -14.66
C THR A 8 -28.62 8.67 -14.93
N PRO A 9 -27.73 9.28 -15.73
CA PRO A 9 -26.35 8.82 -15.79
C PRO A 9 -25.71 9.13 -14.43
N GLU A 10 -25.63 8.14 -13.54
CA GLU A 10 -24.71 8.21 -12.42
C GLU A 10 -23.31 8.33 -13.00
N ASN A 11 -22.67 9.46 -12.69
CA ASN A 11 -21.35 9.78 -13.15
C ASN A 11 -20.34 8.82 -12.50
N THR A 12 -20.08 7.68 -13.14
CA THR A 12 -19.09 6.66 -12.75
C THR A 12 -17.67 7.24 -12.60
N GLN A 13 -17.45 8.48 -13.04
CA GLN A 13 -16.18 9.20 -12.95
C GLN A 13 -15.84 9.70 -11.53
N SER A 14 -16.81 9.74 -10.60
CA SER A 14 -16.59 10.26 -9.23
C SER A 14 -15.85 9.28 -8.31
N ALA A 15 -15.90 7.97 -8.56
CA ALA A 15 -15.21 6.97 -7.74
C ALA A 15 -13.78 6.68 -8.23
N ALA A 16 -13.55 6.69 -9.55
CA ALA A 16 -12.24 6.39 -10.13
C ALA A 16 -11.13 7.42 -9.79
N ASN A 17 -11.53 8.64 -9.41
CA ASN A 17 -10.61 9.72 -9.00
C ASN A 17 -10.53 9.91 -7.47
N CYS A 18 -11.37 9.21 -6.71
CA CYS A 18 -11.43 9.32 -5.25
C CYS A 18 -10.16 8.76 -4.61
N ASP A 19 -9.82 7.53 -4.98
CA ASP A 19 -8.74 6.76 -4.39
C ASP A 19 -7.56 6.70 -5.37
N GLN A 20 -6.59 7.61 -5.25
CA GLN A 20 -5.40 7.60 -6.10
C GLN A 20 -4.14 7.90 -5.29
N ALA A 21 -3.12 7.07 -5.47
CA ALA A 21 -1.84 7.25 -4.82
C ALA A 21 -0.71 7.47 -5.84
N SER A 22 0.28 8.26 -5.43
CA SER A 22 1.57 8.37 -6.13
C SER A 22 2.71 8.07 -5.15
N PRO A 23 3.87 7.62 -5.65
CA PRO A 23 5.04 7.49 -4.81
C PRO A 23 5.48 8.87 -4.29
N GLY A 24 5.89 8.92 -3.03
CA GLY A 24 6.60 10.07 -2.48
C GLY A 24 8.07 10.09 -2.89
N VAL A 25 8.78 11.10 -2.40
CA VAL A 25 10.23 11.23 -2.61
C VAL A 25 10.92 11.37 -1.23
N PRO A 26 11.81 10.43 -0.85
CA PRO A 26 11.95 9.09 -1.43
C PRO A 26 10.68 8.24 -1.20
N ILE A 27 10.49 7.15 -1.95
CA ILE A 27 9.42 6.17 -1.67
C ILE A 27 9.77 5.31 -0.46
N ASP A 28 10.99 4.77 -0.42
CA ASP A 28 11.48 4.00 0.71
C ASP A 28 12.03 4.95 1.78
N VAL A 29 11.27 5.13 2.86
CA VAL A 29 11.70 5.94 4.01
C VAL A 29 12.59 5.10 4.92
N THR A 30 12.24 3.83 5.12
CA THR A 30 13.08 2.83 5.78
C THR A 30 13.22 1.60 4.89
N ILE A 31 14.28 0.83 5.15
CA ILE A 31 14.59 -0.41 4.43
C ILE A 31 14.56 -0.19 2.91
N PRO A 32 15.49 0.63 2.33
CA PRO A 32 15.63 0.73 0.89
C PRO A 32 15.79 -0.65 0.24
N ASP A 33 15.48 -0.74 -1.04
CA ASP A 33 15.63 -2.00 -1.79
C ASP A 33 17.02 -2.62 -1.60
N ASP A 34 17.01 -3.94 -1.44
CA ASP A 34 18.20 -4.78 -1.23
C ASP A 34 18.95 -4.50 0.10
N THR A 35 18.26 -3.94 1.10
CA THR A 35 18.78 -3.88 2.47
C THR A 35 19.11 -5.29 2.97
N ILE A 36 20.34 -5.47 3.47
CA ILE A 36 20.82 -6.72 4.05
C ILE A 36 20.38 -6.80 5.51
N LEU A 37 19.69 -7.88 5.88
CA LEU A 37 19.20 -8.16 7.23
C LEU A 37 19.69 -9.53 7.69
N ARG A 38 19.78 -9.72 9.01
CA ARG A 38 20.10 -11.02 9.60
C ARG A 38 18.89 -11.96 9.55
N PRO A 39 19.12 -13.29 9.57
CA PRO A 39 18.06 -14.27 9.80
C PRO A 39 17.22 -13.91 11.02
N GLY A 40 15.91 -13.86 10.84
CA GLY A 40 14.97 -13.59 11.93
C GLY A 40 14.95 -12.15 12.45
N GLU A 41 15.66 -11.21 11.81
CA GLU A 41 15.68 -9.80 12.23
C GLU A 41 14.31 -9.15 12.06
N ALA A 42 13.79 -8.57 13.14
CA ALA A 42 12.58 -7.75 13.09
C ALA A 42 12.92 -6.34 12.59
N PHE A 43 12.08 -5.81 11.71
CA PHE A 43 12.27 -4.48 11.13
C PHE A 43 10.93 -3.79 10.85
N ILE A 44 10.98 -2.47 10.68
CA ILE A 44 9.83 -1.66 10.27
C ILE A 44 10.08 -1.14 8.86
N LYS A 45 9.22 -1.54 7.92
CA LYS A 45 9.20 -0.97 6.58
C LYS A 45 8.27 0.23 6.54
N THR A 46 8.77 1.36 6.06
CA THR A 46 7.99 2.59 5.88
C THR A 46 8.09 3.05 4.43
N TRP A 47 6.93 3.17 3.79
CA TRP A 47 6.79 3.79 2.47
C TRP A 47 6.22 5.19 2.60
N ARG A 48 6.75 6.14 1.82
CA ARG A 48 6.10 7.44 1.62
C ARG A 48 5.25 7.40 0.38
N LEU A 49 3.97 7.65 0.56
CA LEU A 49 3.01 7.86 -0.52
C LEU A 49 2.47 9.28 -0.47
N LYS A 50 1.77 9.68 -1.53
CA LYS A 50 1.01 10.91 -1.58
C LYS A 50 -0.40 10.62 -2.07
N ASN A 51 -1.38 11.14 -1.35
CA ASN A 51 -2.76 11.14 -1.80
C ASN A 51 -2.90 12.13 -2.95
N ILE A 52 -3.15 11.62 -4.16
CA ILE A 52 -3.39 12.43 -5.37
C ILE A 52 -4.83 12.29 -5.86
N GLY A 53 -5.68 11.58 -5.12
CA GLY A 53 -7.11 11.49 -5.37
C GLY A 53 -7.86 12.65 -4.73
N THR A 54 -9.19 12.53 -4.72
CA THR A 54 -10.09 13.55 -4.17
C THR A 54 -10.63 13.21 -2.78
N CYS A 55 -10.44 11.98 -2.29
CA CYS A 55 -10.96 11.54 -1.01
C CYS A 55 -9.88 11.55 0.08
N THR A 56 -10.24 12.01 1.28
CA THR A 56 -9.36 11.92 2.44
C THR A 56 -9.24 10.47 2.90
N TRP A 57 -8.01 9.97 2.98
CA TRP A 57 -7.75 8.67 3.58
C TRP A 57 -7.84 8.77 5.10
N ASN A 58 -8.42 7.78 5.76
CA ASN A 58 -8.61 7.71 7.20
C ASN A 58 -8.38 6.25 7.69
N SER A 59 -8.75 5.94 8.93
CA SER A 59 -8.59 4.59 9.51
C SER A 59 -9.48 3.50 8.90
N GLU A 60 -10.42 3.84 8.01
CA GLU A 60 -11.20 2.88 7.24
C GLU A 60 -10.45 2.38 6.00
N TYR A 61 -9.36 3.06 5.64
CA TYR A 61 -8.39 2.60 4.64
C TYR A 61 -7.35 1.70 5.30
N ALA A 62 -6.71 0.83 4.51
CA ALA A 62 -5.66 -0.04 5.02
C ALA A 62 -4.55 -0.28 3.98
N LEU A 63 -3.34 -0.55 4.47
CA LEU A 63 -2.33 -1.29 3.74
C LEU A 63 -2.73 -2.77 3.70
N VAL A 64 -2.60 -3.40 2.54
CA VAL A 64 -2.93 -4.81 2.34
C VAL A 64 -1.79 -5.50 1.59
N TRP A 65 -1.31 -6.60 2.16
CA TRP A 65 -0.41 -7.51 1.46
C TRP A 65 -1.17 -8.16 0.31
N PHE A 66 -0.61 -8.09 -0.90
CA PHE A 66 -1.27 -8.52 -2.13
C PHE A 66 -0.64 -9.77 -2.73
N SER A 67 0.70 -9.89 -2.69
CA SER A 67 1.42 -11.03 -3.29
C SER A 67 2.89 -11.10 -2.85
N GLY A 68 3.56 -12.20 -3.17
CA GLY A 68 4.98 -12.41 -2.86
C GLY A 68 5.18 -12.85 -1.42
N GLU A 69 6.22 -12.36 -0.78
CA GLU A 69 6.59 -12.74 0.59
C GLU A 69 5.94 -11.80 1.60
N GLN A 70 5.21 -12.36 2.57
CA GLN A 70 4.52 -11.55 3.58
C GLN A 70 5.47 -11.06 4.69
N LEU A 71 6.62 -11.73 4.87
CA LEU A 71 7.65 -11.37 5.86
C LEU A 71 7.10 -11.25 7.29
N ASP A 72 6.26 -12.21 7.69
CA ASP A 72 5.58 -12.27 9.00
C ASP A 72 4.77 -11.01 9.37
N ALA A 73 4.45 -10.16 8.39
CA ALA A 73 3.66 -8.96 8.60
C ALA A 73 2.19 -9.29 8.86
N ASN A 74 1.47 -8.43 9.56
CA ASN A 74 0.01 -8.47 9.53
C ASN A 74 -0.49 -8.17 8.09
N PRO A 75 -1.28 -9.06 7.44
CA PRO A 75 -1.62 -8.89 6.03
C PRO A 75 -2.56 -7.71 5.76
N THR A 76 -3.15 -7.11 6.79
CA THR A 76 -3.96 -5.90 6.68
C THR A 76 -3.68 -4.96 7.84
N VAL A 77 -3.13 -3.78 7.55
CA VAL A 77 -2.78 -2.77 8.54
C VAL A 77 -3.61 -1.51 8.28
N PRO A 78 -4.60 -1.17 9.13
CA PRO A 78 -5.36 0.08 9.00
C PRO A 78 -4.44 1.30 9.01
N LEU A 79 -4.79 2.33 8.23
CA LEU A 79 -4.02 3.57 8.26
C LEU A 79 -4.18 4.27 9.60
N SER A 80 -3.11 4.91 10.05
CA SER A 80 -3.13 5.76 11.24
C SER A 80 -3.39 7.21 10.85
N GLY A 81 -4.40 7.83 11.46
CA GLY A 81 -4.72 9.24 11.22
C GLY A 81 -5.45 9.50 9.90
N THR A 82 -5.33 10.72 9.39
CA THR A 82 -5.98 11.17 8.15
C THR A 82 -4.97 11.76 7.17
N THR A 83 -5.18 11.51 5.87
CA THR A 83 -4.36 12.06 4.77
C THR A 83 -5.27 12.72 3.76
N ALA A 84 -5.32 14.05 3.79
CA ALA A 84 -6.12 14.84 2.85
C ALA A 84 -5.56 14.76 1.41
N PRO A 85 -6.40 15.03 0.39
CA PRO A 85 -5.94 15.22 -0.99
C PRO A 85 -4.73 16.15 -1.10
N GLY A 86 -3.75 15.74 -1.89
CA GLY A 86 -2.49 16.45 -2.11
C GLY A 86 -1.45 16.31 -1.00
N GLN A 87 -1.75 15.63 0.11
CA GLN A 87 -0.82 15.49 1.23
C GLN A 87 0.00 14.18 1.16
N PRO A 88 1.28 14.22 1.58
CA PRO A 88 2.09 13.03 1.75
C PRO A 88 1.72 12.27 3.04
N VAL A 89 2.04 10.98 3.08
CA VAL A 89 1.90 10.13 4.27
C VAL A 89 2.98 9.05 4.29
N ASP A 90 3.52 8.80 5.49
CA ASP A 90 4.47 7.71 5.75
C ASP A 90 3.71 6.53 6.37
N LEU A 91 3.68 5.41 5.67
CA LEU A 91 2.91 4.22 6.04
C LEU A 91 3.86 3.10 6.44
N SER A 92 3.69 2.60 7.66
CA SER A 92 4.63 1.66 8.27
C SER A 92 4.00 0.29 8.56
N VAL A 93 4.79 -0.76 8.39
CA VAL A 93 4.43 -2.15 8.70
C VAL A 93 5.60 -2.82 9.42
N GLU A 94 5.29 -3.46 10.55
CA GLU A 94 6.23 -4.34 11.25
C GLU A 94 6.36 -5.66 10.50
N MET A 95 7.60 -6.12 10.32
CA MET A 95 7.95 -7.31 9.55
C MET A 95 9.10 -8.06 10.22
N LYS A 96 9.31 -9.31 9.82
CA LYS A 96 10.43 -10.15 10.23
C LYS A 96 11.10 -10.80 9.02
N ALA A 97 12.42 -10.69 8.95
CA ALA A 97 13.22 -11.37 7.95
C ALA A 97 13.13 -12.90 8.12
N PRO A 98 13.01 -13.68 7.03
CA PRO A 98 13.05 -15.14 7.08
C PRO A 98 14.35 -15.66 7.72
N GLU A 99 14.32 -16.88 8.24
CA GLU A 99 15.50 -17.52 8.84
C GLU A 99 16.47 -18.04 7.76
N THR A 100 15.98 -18.27 6.54
CA THR A 100 16.78 -18.79 5.43
C THR A 100 17.42 -17.63 4.66
N PRO A 101 18.72 -17.70 4.31
CA PRO A 101 19.33 -16.72 3.41
C PRO A 101 18.67 -16.69 2.03
N GLY A 102 18.53 -15.50 1.45
CA GLY A 102 17.90 -15.31 0.15
C GLY A 102 17.44 -13.87 -0.10
N THR A 103 16.96 -13.60 -1.31
CA THR A 103 16.29 -12.33 -1.64
C THR A 103 14.79 -12.52 -1.52
N TYR A 104 14.14 -11.64 -0.78
CA TYR A 104 12.71 -11.71 -0.51
C TYR A 104 12.03 -10.41 -0.92
N GLN A 105 10.85 -10.51 -1.53
CA GLN A 105 10.08 -9.36 -1.96
C GLN A 105 8.58 -9.55 -1.66
N GLY A 106 8.00 -8.56 -0.99
CA GLY A 106 6.58 -8.51 -0.65
C GLY A 106 5.88 -7.32 -1.31
N TRP A 107 4.72 -7.55 -1.90
CA TRP A 107 3.95 -6.52 -2.59
C TRP A 107 2.73 -6.10 -1.79
N TRP A 108 2.50 -4.79 -1.76
CA TRP A 108 1.45 -4.14 -0.99
C TRP A 108 0.62 -3.20 -1.86
N LYS A 109 -0.64 -3.05 -1.47
CA LYS A 109 -1.60 -2.10 -2.04
C LYS A 109 -2.34 -1.38 -0.91
N LEU A 110 -3.04 -0.31 -1.26
CA LEU A 110 -4.04 0.29 -0.38
C LEU A 110 -5.40 -0.37 -0.64
N ARG A 111 -6.24 -0.40 0.39
CA ARG A 111 -7.65 -0.80 0.32
C ARG A 111 -8.52 0.32 0.85
N ASN A 112 -9.57 0.66 0.11
CA ASN A 112 -10.55 1.67 0.54
C ASN A 112 -11.65 1.05 1.44
N PRO A 113 -12.59 1.86 1.96
CA PRO A 113 -13.67 1.38 2.84
C PRO A 113 -14.66 0.41 2.17
N SER A 114 -14.79 0.44 0.84
CA SER A 114 -15.62 -0.53 0.09
C SER A 114 -14.89 -1.85 -0.18
N GLY A 115 -13.65 -2.01 0.28
CA GLY A 115 -12.84 -3.20 0.08
C GLY A 115 -12.10 -3.24 -1.27
N SER A 116 -12.18 -2.19 -2.08
CA SER A 116 -11.49 -2.10 -3.37
C SER A 116 -10.01 -1.81 -3.17
N LEU A 117 -9.16 -2.56 -3.87
CA LEU A 117 -7.71 -2.34 -3.87
C LEU A 117 -7.32 -1.28 -4.90
N PHE A 118 -6.41 -0.41 -4.51
CA PHE A 118 -5.75 0.55 -5.40
C PHE A 118 -4.26 0.64 -5.07
N GLY A 119 -3.50 1.06 -6.06
CA GLY A 119 -2.05 1.10 -6.01
C GLY A 119 -1.51 2.46 -6.41
N ILE A 120 -0.27 2.45 -6.90
CA ILE A 120 0.37 3.60 -7.52
C ILE A 120 0.39 3.45 -9.05
N GLY A 121 0.93 4.44 -9.74
CA GLY A 121 1.17 4.42 -11.18
C GLY A 121 -0.02 4.88 -12.02
N PRO A 122 0.14 4.95 -13.35
CA PRO A 122 -0.83 5.59 -14.25
C PRO A 122 -2.24 4.98 -14.23
N ASN A 123 -2.34 3.68 -13.93
CA ASN A 123 -3.60 2.95 -13.88
C ASN A 123 -4.12 2.73 -12.45
N ASN A 124 -3.45 3.30 -11.44
CA ASN A 124 -3.82 3.19 -10.03
C ASN A 124 -3.91 1.72 -9.53
N ASP A 125 -3.13 0.82 -10.12
CA ASP A 125 -3.22 -0.63 -9.88
C ASP A 125 -1.87 -1.28 -9.56
N SER A 126 -0.76 -0.55 -9.64
CA SER A 126 0.57 -1.09 -9.39
C SER A 126 0.83 -1.19 -7.90
N GLY A 127 1.35 -2.33 -7.45
CA GLY A 127 1.79 -2.46 -6.06
C GLY A 127 3.05 -1.64 -5.78
N PHE A 128 3.28 -1.34 -4.50
CA PHE A 128 4.58 -0.92 -3.97
C PHE A 128 5.13 -2.07 -3.13
N TRP A 129 6.44 -2.11 -2.88
CA TRP A 129 7.07 -3.33 -2.36
C TRP A 129 8.09 -3.07 -1.26
N VAL A 130 8.34 -4.12 -0.50
CA VAL A 130 9.54 -4.30 0.32
C VAL A 130 10.41 -5.32 -0.38
N ARG A 131 11.71 -5.05 -0.49
CA ARG A 131 12.69 -6.02 -0.96
C ARG A 131 13.92 -6.03 -0.07
N ILE A 132 14.26 -7.19 0.47
CA ILE A 132 15.38 -7.39 1.39
C ILE A 132 16.25 -8.55 0.92
N ILE A 133 17.49 -8.56 1.39
CA ILE A 133 18.39 -9.69 1.28
C ILE A 133 18.64 -10.20 2.70
N VAL A 134 18.41 -11.48 2.93
CA VAL A 134 18.83 -12.16 4.17
C VAL A 134 20.15 -12.84 3.90
N GLU A 135 21.18 -12.46 4.65
CA GLU A 135 22.49 -13.11 4.60
C GLU A 135 22.80 -13.76 5.95
N GLY A 136 23.26 -15.02 5.93
CA GLY A 136 23.76 -15.67 7.14
C GLY A 136 24.99 -14.95 7.67
N THR A 137 25.21 -15.00 8.98
CA THR A 137 26.52 -14.63 9.53
C THR A 137 27.61 -15.48 8.86
N PRO A 138 28.75 -14.89 8.46
CA PRO A 138 29.91 -15.64 7.99
C PRO A 138 30.36 -16.73 8.98
#